data_AF-A0AA35NPP4-F1
#
_entry.id   AF-A0AA35NPP4-F1
#
_cell.length_a   1.000
_cell.length_b   1.000
_cell.length_c   1.000
_cell.angle_alpha   90.00
_cell.angle_beta   90.00
_cell.angle_gamma   90.00
#
_symmetry.space_group_name_H-M   'P 1'
#
loop_
_entity.id
_entity.type
_entity.pdbx_description
1 polymer ?
#
loop_
_entity_poly.entity_id
_entity_poly.type
_entity_poly.pdbx_seq_one_letter_code
_entity_poly.pdbx_strand_id
1 'polypeptide(L)'
;MRIVPEQLAFKAPLNEQSTEYIKLENDGGKRIIFKVRTSAPKSYCVRPNVAIIEAHESAEVQIVFLGLPKSTPEDEIRQRRDKFLIVTLPVPTDYADMSDAKLLSNWANLEEQYKDDMVFQKVKVSYSAIPSQKPSDRQASTSSSSSLAKEQGLNPTTLLVMTLIALLLGWLYY
;
A
#
# COMPACT_ATOMS: atom_id res chain seq x y z
N MET A 1 13.61 2.29 12.20
CA MET A 1 12.91 3.21 11.28
C MET A 1 11.44 3.25 11.63
N ARG A 2 10.89 4.44 11.82
CA ARG A 2 9.47 4.69 12.09
C ARG A 2 8.76 5.18 10.83
N ILE A 3 7.49 4.81 10.66
CA ILE A 3 6.65 5.20 9.52
C ILE A 3 5.43 5.96 10.04
N VAL A 4 5.18 7.15 9.50
CA VAL A 4 4.06 8.00 9.92
C VAL A 4 3.31 8.53 8.69
N PRO A 5 1.99 8.23 8.53
CA PRO A 5 1.17 7.36 9.36
C PRO A 5 1.42 5.86 9.09
N GLU A 6 1.05 4.99 10.04
CA GLU A 6 1.10 3.51 9.87
C GLU A 6 0.02 2.98 8.90
N GLN A 7 -1.03 3.78 8.68
CA GLN A 7 -2.11 3.51 7.73
C GLN A 7 -2.39 4.76 6.91
N LEU A 8 -2.42 4.62 5.60
CA LEU A 8 -2.76 5.68 4.66
C LEU A 8 -4.27 5.69 4.43
N ALA A 9 -4.88 6.87 4.36
CA ALA A 9 -6.32 7.00 4.17
C ALA A 9 -6.61 7.91 2.98
N PHE A 10 -7.20 7.36 1.92
CA PHE A 10 -7.75 8.15 0.82
C PHE A 10 -9.22 8.42 1.09
N LYS A 11 -9.60 9.70 1.01
CA LYS A 11 -10.98 10.15 1.22
C LYS A 11 -11.65 10.35 -0.14
N ALA A 12 -12.96 10.16 -0.18
CA ALA A 12 -13.73 10.48 -1.38
C ALA A 12 -13.60 11.98 -1.72
N PRO A 13 -13.75 12.37 -3.00
CA PRO A 13 -14.06 11.53 -4.17
C PRO A 13 -12.92 10.57 -4.57
N LEU A 14 -13.21 9.26 -4.66
CA LEU A 14 -12.23 8.22 -4.99
C LEU A 14 -12.06 8.00 -6.50
N ASN A 15 -12.82 8.72 -7.31
CA ASN A 15 -12.75 8.74 -8.77
C ASN A 15 -11.84 9.86 -9.30
N GLU A 16 -11.18 10.59 -8.41
CA GLU A 16 -10.28 11.69 -8.72
C GLU A 16 -8.88 11.40 -8.16
N GLN A 17 -7.90 12.08 -8.73
CA GLN A 17 -6.54 12.00 -8.25
C GLN A 17 -6.43 12.65 -6.87
N SER A 18 -5.79 11.98 -5.93
CA SER A 18 -5.50 12.51 -4.59
C SER A 18 -4.09 12.15 -4.17
N THR A 19 -3.52 12.94 -3.27
CA THR A 19 -2.15 12.75 -2.79
C THR A 19 -2.16 12.64 -1.29
N GLU A 20 -1.53 11.59 -0.79
CA GLU A 20 -1.23 11.41 0.62
C GLU A 20 0.28 11.25 0.79
N TYR A 21 0.78 11.45 2.01
CA TYR A 21 2.21 11.41 2.31
C TYR A 21 2.50 10.43 3.42
N ILE A 22 3.64 9.76 3.31
CA ILE A 22 4.20 8.92 4.35
C ILE A 22 5.58 9.47 4.69
N LYS A 23 5.80 9.79 5.97
CA LYS A 23 7.10 10.14 6.50
C LYS A 23 7.82 8.88 6.98
N LEU A 24 9.04 8.69 6.51
CA LEU A 24 9.97 7.65 6.93
C LEU A 24 11.05 8.30 7.81
N GLU A 25 11.14 7.89 9.07
CA GLU A 25 12.07 8.47 10.05
C GLU A 25 13.15 7.45 10.41
N ASN A 26 14.39 7.75 10.07
CA ASN A 26 15.54 6.93 10.40
C ASN A 26 16.05 7.28 11.81
N ASP A 27 15.61 6.53 12.81
CA ASP A 27 16.07 6.63 14.20
C ASP A 27 17.45 5.99 14.44
N GLY A 28 18.01 5.30 13.44
CA GLY A 28 19.30 4.62 13.53
C GLY A 28 20.50 5.55 13.28
N GLY A 29 21.67 5.11 13.74
CA GLY A 29 22.95 5.82 13.57
C GLY A 29 23.66 5.56 12.23
N LYS A 30 23.02 4.90 11.27
CA LYS A 30 23.54 4.65 9.93
C LYS A 30 22.54 5.15 8.90
N ARG A 31 23.04 5.68 7.78
CA ARG A 31 22.21 5.96 6.60
C ARG A 31 21.58 4.67 6.07
N ILE A 32 20.36 4.79 5.58
CA ILE A 32 19.58 3.68 5.02
C ILE A 32 19.20 4.00 3.58
N ILE A 33 19.14 2.98 2.73
CA ILE A 33 18.51 3.05 1.42
C ILE A 33 17.15 2.36 1.53
N PHE A 34 16.12 2.94 0.91
CA PHE A 34 14.78 2.37 0.89
C PHE A 34 14.22 2.26 -0.52
N LYS A 35 13.29 1.32 -0.70
CA LYS A 35 12.43 1.19 -1.87
C LYS A 35 10.98 0.98 -1.45
N VAL A 36 10.08 1.63 -2.17
CA VAL A 36 8.63 1.50 -1.97
C VAL A 36 8.04 0.62 -3.05
N ARG A 37 7.34 -0.44 -2.63
CA ARG A 37 6.56 -1.33 -3.48
C ARG A 37 5.08 -1.19 -3.17
N THR A 38 4.22 -1.56 -4.12
CA THR A 38 2.77 -1.53 -3.95
C THR A 38 2.12 -2.79 -4.51
N SER A 39 1.02 -3.23 -3.89
CA SER A 39 0.18 -4.31 -4.41
C SER A 39 -0.73 -3.87 -5.57
N ALA A 40 -0.82 -2.56 -5.84
CA ALA A 40 -1.72 -2.00 -6.85
C ALA A 40 -1.01 -0.95 -7.73
N PRO A 41 0.03 -1.33 -8.50
CA PRO A 41 0.86 -0.38 -9.27
C PRO A 41 0.08 0.42 -10.33
N LYS A 42 -1.06 -0.09 -10.79
CA LYS A 42 -1.95 0.65 -11.73
C LYS A 42 -2.75 1.76 -11.07
N SER A 43 -2.87 1.76 -9.74
CA SER A 43 -3.69 2.74 -9.00
C SER A 43 -2.87 3.82 -8.33
N TYR A 44 -1.55 3.68 -8.28
CA TYR A 44 -0.68 4.57 -7.53
C TYR A 44 0.56 4.99 -8.30
N CYS A 45 0.96 6.24 -8.08
CA CYS A 45 2.30 6.72 -8.35
C CYS A 45 3.00 7.03 -7.02
N VAL A 46 4.26 6.64 -6.89
CA VAL A 46 5.05 6.81 -5.66
C VAL A 46 6.30 7.63 -5.97
N ARG A 47 6.55 8.68 -5.19
CA ARG A 47 7.70 9.57 -5.37
C ARG A 47 8.31 9.99 -4.03
N PRO A 48 9.63 9.78 -3.80
CA PRO A 48 10.52 8.93 -4.59
C PRO A 48 10.16 7.44 -4.46
N ASN A 49 10.48 6.63 -5.47
CA ASN A 49 10.35 5.17 -5.38
C ASN A 49 11.51 4.53 -4.61
N VAL A 50 12.73 5.02 -4.84
CA VAL A 50 13.97 4.63 -4.15
C VAL A 50 14.66 5.90 -3.71
N ALA A 51 15.10 5.96 -2.45
CA ALA A 51 15.88 7.08 -1.93
C ALA A 51 16.72 6.64 -0.73
N ILE A 52 17.59 7.55 -0.27
CA ILE A 52 18.43 7.39 0.91
C ILE A 52 17.91 8.31 2.00
N ILE A 53 18.03 7.88 3.26
CA ILE A 53 17.77 8.70 4.45
C ILE A 53 19.02 8.63 5.31
N GLU A 54 19.59 9.79 5.64
CA GLU A 54 20.76 9.86 6.51
C GLU A 54 20.42 9.43 7.95
N ALA A 55 21.47 9.20 8.75
CA ALA A 55 21.30 8.89 10.17
C ALA A 55 20.54 9.99 10.88
N HIS A 56 19.52 9.63 11.67
CA HIS A 56 18.68 10.57 12.42
C HIS A 56 17.86 11.56 11.56
N GLU A 57 17.78 11.35 10.24
CA GLU A 57 16.97 12.15 9.33
C GLU A 57 15.65 11.48 8.96
N SER A 58 14.84 12.19 8.19
CA SER A 58 13.58 11.68 7.66
C SER A 58 13.37 12.06 6.20
N ALA A 59 12.68 11.21 5.46
CA ALA A 59 12.25 11.49 4.11
C ALA A 59 10.73 11.39 4.00
N GLU A 60 10.15 12.24 3.15
CA GLU A 60 8.73 12.18 2.81
C GLU A 60 8.54 11.45 1.48
N VAL A 61 7.61 10.50 1.47
CA VAL A 61 7.20 9.74 0.30
C VAL A 61 5.79 10.19 -0.08
N GLN A 62 5.68 10.79 -1.26
CA GLN A 62 4.42 11.14 -1.89
C GLN A 62 3.78 9.89 -2.49
N ILE A 63 2.54 9.60 -2.08
CA ILE A 63 1.69 8.55 -2.61
C ILE A 63 0.50 9.19 -3.32
N VAL A 64 0.53 9.14 -4.64
CA VAL A 64 -0.50 9.71 -5.49
C VAL A 64 -1.45 8.60 -5.91
N PHE A 65 -2.69 8.64 -5.43
CA PHE A 65 -3.77 7.79 -5.91
C PHE A 65 -4.32 8.35 -7.22
N LEU A 66 -4.39 7.53 -8.26
CA LEU A 66 -4.79 7.96 -9.61
C LEU A 66 -6.31 8.09 -9.80
N GLY A 67 -7.09 7.68 -8.80
CA GLY A 67 -8.54 7.59 -8.89
C GLY A 67 -9.03 6.28 -9.51
N LEU A 68 -10.27 5.94 -9.22
CA LEU A 68 -10.98 4.79 -9.77
C LEU A 68 -11.92 5.21 -10.90
N PRO A 69 -12.24 4.32 -11.84
CA PRO A 69 -13.34 4.54 -12.76
C PRO A 69 -14.64 4.91 -12.02
N LYS A 70 -15.40 5.88 -12.55
CA LYS A 70 -16.71 6.26 -11.98
C LYS A 70 -17.70 5.10 -11.91
N SER A 71 -17.51 4.08 -12.75
CA SER A 71 -18.32 2.87 -12.82
C SER A 71 -17.91 1.80 -11.80
N THR A 72 -16.87 2.02 -10.98
CA THR A 72 -16.44 1.04 -9.98
C THR A 72 -17.50 0.89 -8.89
N PRO A 73 -18.04 -0.33 -8.68
CA PRO A 73 -19.05 -0.58 -7.64
C PRO A 73 -18.53 -0.31 -6.23
N GLU A 74 -19.40 0.17 -5.32
CA GLU A 74 -19.01 0.45 -3.93
C GLU A 74 -18.48 -0.79 -3.18
N ASP A 75 -19.06 -1.97 -3.45
CA ASP A 75 -18.62 -3.21 -2.81
C ASP A 75 -17.18 -3.58 -3.20
N GLU A 76 -16.77 -3.29 -4.45
CA GLU A 76 -15.40 -3.48 -4.90
C GLU A 76 -14.44 -2.53 -4.16
N ILE A 77 -14.85 -1.26 -3.97
CA ILE A 77 -14.08 -0.27 -3.21
C ILE A 77 -13.89 -0.74 -1.76
N ARG A 78 -14.95 -1.25 -1.11
CA ARG A 78 -14.92 -1.75 0.27
C ARG A 78 -14.06 -3.00 0.43
N GLN A 79 -13.94 -3.81 -0.62
CA GLN A 79 -13.13 -5.02 -0.62
C GLN A 79 -11.66 -4.77 -0.94
N ARG A 80 -11.26 -3.61 -1.49
CA ARG A 80 -9.84 -3.29 -1.73
C ARG A 80 -9.02 -3.38 -0.45
N ARG A 81 -7.83 -3.97 -0.57
CA ARG A 81 -6.88 -4.22 0.54
C ARG A 81 -5.46 -3.82 0.15
N ASP A 82 -5.34 -2.65 -0.46
CA ASP A 82 -4.08 -2.18 -1.00
C ASP A 82 -3.06 -1.91 0.10
N LYS A 83 -1.80 -2.21 -0.24
CA LYS A 83 -0.68 -2.14 0.68
C LYS A 83 0.53 -1.56 -0.03
N PHE A 84 1.28 -0.76 0.72
CA PHE A 84 2.65 -0.42 0.38
C PHE A 84 3.61 -1.23 1.24
N LEU A 85 4.71 -1.66 0.64
CA LEU A 85 5.80 -2.33 1.33
C LEU A 85 7.03 -1.43 1.22
N ILE A 86 7.48 -0.93 2.37
CA ILE A 86 8.72 -0.18 2.49
C ILE A 86 9.81 -1.20 2.80
N VAL A 87 10.72 -1.36 1.86
CA VAL A 87 11.91 -2.22 1.99
C VAL A 87 13.07 -1.31 2.33
N THR A 88 13.78 -1.61 3.41
CA THR A 88 14.91 -0.82 3.87
C THR A 88 16.14 -1.65 4.11
N LEU A 89 17.30 -1.09 3.83
CA LEU A 89 18.60 -1.68 4.04
C LEU A 89 19.53 -0.62 4.63
N PRO A 90 20.13 -0.83 5.82
CA PRO A 90 21.26 -0.03 6.26
C PRO A 90 22.37 -0.11 5.21
N VAL A 91 22.93 1.03 4.78
CA VAL A 91 23.94 1.02 3.72
C VAL A 91 25.12 0.15 4.17
N PRO A 92 25.45 -0.93 3.41
CA PRO A 92 26.54 -1.82 3.81
C PRO A 92 27.88 -1.09 3.79
N THR A 93 28.81 -1.53 4.65
CA THR A 93 30.11 -0.88 4.82
C THR A 93 30.89 -0.77 3.51
N ASP A 94 30.82 -1.79 2.64
CA ASP A 94 31.49 -1.82 1.33
C ASP A 94 30.99 -0.74 0.36
N TYR A 95 29.83 -0.14 0.67
CA TYR A 95 29.21 0.91 -0.13
C TYR A 95 29.15 2.26 0.61
N ALA A 96 29.76 2.39 1.79
CA ALA A 96 29.68 3.59 2.62
C ALA A 96 30.22 4.85 1.92
N ASP A 97 31.30 4.72 1.16
CA ASP A 97 31.94 5.84 0.43
C ASP A 97 31.38 6.03 -0.98
N MET A 98 30.37 5.25 -1.37
CA MET A 98 29.77 5.31 -2.70
C MET A 98 28.83 6.51 -2.82
N SER A 99 28.84 7.19 -3.98
CA SER A 99 27.90 8.28 -4.23
C SER A 99 26.45 7.80 -4.23
N ASP A 100 25.55 8.68 -3.80
CA ASP A 100 24.12 8.39 -3.72
C ASP A 100 23.53 7.94 -5.06
N ALA A 101 23.89 8.63 -6.15
CA ALA A 101 23.41 8.25 -7.49
C ALA A 101 23.76 6.79 -7.83
N LYS A 102 24.99 6.35 -7.50
CA LYS A 102 25.43 4.98 -7.78
C LYS A 102 24.71 3.99 -6.86
N LEU A 103 24.60 4.29 -5.57
CA LEU A 103 23.84 3.47 -4.62
C LEU A 103 22.38 3.27 -5.04
N LEU A 104 21.69 4.34 -5.43
CA LEU A 104 20.30 4.30 -5.88
C LEU A 104 20.15 3.48 -7.17
N SER A 105 21.07 3.63 -8.12
CA SER A 105 21.06 2.85 -9.36
C SER A 105 21.39 1.37 -9.15
N ASN A 106 22.11 1.05 -8.07
CA ASN A 106 22.57 -0.31 -7.75
C ASN A 106 21.59 -1.11 -6.88
N TRP A 107 20.35 -0.62 -6.69
CA TRP A 107 19.36 -1.26 -5.81
C TRP A 107 19.20 -2.77 -6.07
N ALA A 108 19.13 -3.20 -7.34
CA ALA A 108 18.90 -4.60 -7.68
C ALA A 108 19.98 -5.54 -7.12
N ASN A 109 21.26 -5.13 -7.22
CA ASN A 109 22.38 -5.90 -6.70
C ASN A 109 22.41 -5.89 -5.16
N LEU A 110 22.11 -4.74 -4.54
CA LEU A 110 21.99 -4.64 -3.07
C LEU A 110 20.88 -5.56 -2.55
N GLU A 111 19.76 -5.63 -3.25
CA GLU A 111 18.64 -6.49 -2.89
C GLU A 111 18.97 -7.98 -3.00
N GLU A 112 19.72 -8.40 -4.02
CA GLU A 112 20.15 -9.79 -4.15
C GLU A 112 21.19 -10.17 -3.09
N GLN A 113 22.18 -9.30 -2.87
CA GLN A 113 23.33 -9.57 -2.00
C GLN A 113 22.97 -9.50 -0.51
N TYR A 114 22.09 -8.56 -0.10
CA TYR A 114 21.78 -8.27 1.29
C TYR A 114 20.31 -8.52 1.65
N LYS A 115 19.65 -9.46 0.96
CA LYS A 115 18.23 -9.80 1.17
C LYS A 115 17.90 -10.14 2.62
N ASP A 116 18.83 -10.78 3.32
CA ASP A 116 18.64 -11.27 4.69
C ASP A 116 18.75 -10.13 5.74
N ASP A 117 19.42 -9.03 5.37
CA ASP A 117 19.55 -7.83 6.19
C ASP A 117 18.43 -6.80 5.92
N MET A 118 17.58 -7.05 4.92
CA MET A 118 16.49 -6.15 4.56
C MET A 118 15.36 -6.20 5.58
N VAL A 119 14.91 -5.01 5.98
CA VAL A 119 13.75 -4.84 6.86
C VAL A 119 12.54 -4.45 6.01
N PHE A 120 11.43 -5.15 6.24
CA PHE A 120 10.18 -4.99 5.50
C PHE A 120 9.08 -4.42 6.41
N GLN A 121 8.55 -3.26 6.07
CA GLN A 121 7.45 -2.63 6.80
C GLN A 121 6.26 -2.37 5.88
N LYS A 122 5.05 -2.67 6.37
CA LYS A 122 3.82 -2.63 5.56
C LYS A 122 2.94 -1.47 5.99
N VAL A 123 2.54 -0.65 5.04
CA VAL A 123 1.55 0.41 5.23
C VAL A 123 0.25 -0.02 4.56
N LYS A 124 -0.83 -0.09 5.33
CA LYS A 124 -2.16 -0.43 4.81
C LYS A 124 -2.82 0.81 4.24
N VAL A 125 -3.64 0.64 3.20
CA VAL A 125 -4.49 1.70 2.67
C VAL A 125 -5.93 1.48 3.15
N SER A 126 -6.58 2.57 3.51
CA SER A 126 -8.02 2.65 3.74
C SER A 126 -8.66 3.63 2.77
N TYR A 127 -9.90 3.34 2.41
CA TYR A 127 -10.73 4.21 1.59
C TYR A 127 -11.96 4.57 2.42
N SER A 128 -12.23 5.87 2.55
CA SER A 128 -13.41 6.35 3.27
C SER A 128 -14.28 7.19 2.35
N ALA A 129 -15.58 6.92 2.37
CA ALA A 129 -16.55 7.82 1.77
C ALA A 129 -16.67 9.08 2.63
N ILE A 130 -16.90 10.24 2.00
CA ILE A 130 -17.35 11.43 2.74
C ILE A 130 -18.69 11.05 3.38
N PRO A 131 -18.88 11.18 4.69
CA PRO A 131 -20.19 10.99 5.28
C PRO A 131 -21.13 12.03 4.67
N SER A 132 -22.11 11.57 3.89
CA SER A 132 -23.20 12.42 3.41
C SER A 132 -23.84 13.06 4.65
N GLN A 133 -23.86 14.40 4.72
CA GLN A 133 -24.70 15.10 5.68
C GLN A 133 -26.14 14.63 5.43
N LYS A 134 -26.70 13.81 6.34
CA LYS A 134 -28.14 13.53 6.33
C LYS A 134 -28.86 14.84 6.67
N PRO A 135 -29.78 15.33 5.84
CA PRO A 135 -30.75 16.33 6.28
C PRO A 135 -31.59 15.73 7.40
N SER A 136 -31.84 16.54 8.44
CA SER A 136 -32.59 16.17 9.64
C SER A 136 -34.01 15.66 9.37
N ASP A 137 -34.36 14.62 10.11
CA ASP A 137 -35.66 14.02 10.43
C ASP A 137 -36.96 14.72 9.96
N ARG A 138 -37.79 13.96 9.22
CA ARG A 138 -39.23 13.89 9.46
C ARG A 138 -39.70 12.43 9.37
N GLN A 139 -40.29 11.95 10.46
CA GLN A 139 -40.94 10.65 10.60
C GLN A 139 -42.13 10.48 9.66
N ALA A 140 -42.26 9.29 9.06
CA ALA A 140 -43.53 8.58 8.90
C ALA A 140 -43.26 7.08 8.75
N SER A 141 -43.82 6.31 9.69
CA SER A 141 -43.86 4.85 9.77
C SER A 141 -44.66 4.21 8.62
N THR A 142 -44.27 3.03 8.12
CA THR A 142 -45.14 1.86 7.86
C THR A 142 -44.27 0.60 7.67
N SER A 143 -44.85 -0.54 8.00
CA SER A 143 -44.32 -1.85 8.41
C SER A 143 -43.89 -2.86 7.33
N SER A 144 -43.14 -3.87 7.81
CA SER A 144 -43.09 -5.31 7.45
C SER A 144 -42.47 -5.77 6.12
N SER A 145 -41.37 -6.53 6.18
CA SER A 145 -41.38 -8.01 6.10
C SER A 145 -39.95 -8.60 5.95
N SER A 146 -39.79 -9.79 6.52
CA SER A 146 -38.59 -10.61 6.64
C SER A 146 -38.25 -11.43 5.37
N SER A 147 -36.97 -11.67 5.10
CA SER A 147 -36.54 -12.91 4.43
C SER A 147 -35.07 -13.26 4.73
N LEU A 148 -34.85 -14.56 4.94
CA LEU A 148 -33.67 -15.22 5.46
C LEU A 148 -32.43 -15.14 4.56
N ALA A 149 -31.27 -15.10 5.22
CA ALA A 149 -29.96 -15.41 4.67
C ALA A 149 -29.84 -16.91 4.34
N LYS A 150 -29.23 -17.23 3.20
CA LYS A 150 -28.65 -18.54 2.91
C LYS A 150 -27.14 -18.36 2.77
N GLU A 151 -26.39 -18.87 3.73
CA GLU A 151 -24.96 -19.14 3.55
C GLU A 151 -24.78 -20.20 2.47
N GLN A 152 -24.00 -19.88 1.43
CA GLN A 152 -23.44 -20.88 0.53
C GLN A 152 -21.96 -21.05 0.91
N GLY A 153 -21.65 -22.21 1.49
CA GLY A 153 -20.29 -22.61 1.81
C GLY A 153 -19.42 -22.66 0.56
N LEU A 154 -18.19 -22.19 0.68
CA LEU A 154 -17.21 -22.15 -0.41
C LEU A 154 -16.79 -23.57 -0.79
N ASN A 155 -17.04 -23.97 -2.04
CA ASN A 155 -16.70 -25.29 -2.54
C ASN A 155 -15.17 -25.51 -2.52
N PRO A 156 -14.66 -26.68 -2.08
CA PRO A 156 -13.23 -26.95 -1.97
C PRO A 156 -12.51 -26.88 -3.33
N THR A 157 -13.23 -27.16 -4.42
CA THR A 157 -12.73 -27.02 -5.79
C THR A 157 -12.46 -25.55 -6.16
N THR A 158 -13.27 -24.61 -5.66
CA THR A 158 -13.05 -23.17 -5.86
C THR A 158 -11.82 -22.69 -5.09
N LEU A 159 -11.56 -23.24 -3.90
CA LEU A 159 -10.35 -22.93 -3.13
C LEU A 159 -9.09 -23.43 -3.87
N LEU A 160 -9.13 -24.64 -4.43
CA LEU A 160 -8.00 -25.17 -5.22
C LEU A 160 -7.73 -24.35 -6.47
N VAL A 161 -8.77 -23.95 -7.21
CA VAL A 161 -8.63 -23.08 -8.39
C VAL A 161 -8.06 -21.72 -8.01
N MET A 162 -8.52 -21.12 -6.91
CA MET A 162 -7.98 -19.85 -6.40
C MET A 162 -6.51 -19.97 -5.99
N THR A 163 -6.11 -21.07 -5.34
CA THR A 163 -4.71 -21.30 -4.97
C THR A 163 -3.80 -21.56 -6.18
N LEU A 164 -4.28 -22.27 -7.20
CA LEU A 164 -3.54 -22.51 -8.43
C LEU A 164 -3.33 -21.23 -9.23
N ILE A 165 -4.35 -20.37 -9.31
CA ILE A 165 -4.25 -19.05 -9.96
C ILE A 165 -3.26 -18.16 -9.19
N ALA A 166 -3.31 -18.16 -7.86
CA ALA A 166 -2.37 -17.38 -7.05
C ALA A 166 -0.91 -17.83 -7.23
N LEU A 167 -0.66 -19.14 -7.37
CA LEU A 167 0.69 -19.68 -7.64
C LEU A 167 1.17 -19.38 -9.06
N LEU A 168 0.29 -19.51 -10.06
CA LEU A 168 0.62 -19.20 -11.46
C LEU A 168 0.88 -17.70 -11.68
N LEU A 169 0.13 -16.82 -11.00
CA LEU A 169 0.36 -15.38 -11.05
C LEU A 169 1.59 -14.95 -10.24
N GLY A 170 1.95 -15.67 -9.17
CA GLY A 170 3.19 -15.48 -8.44
C GLY A 170 4.44 -15.81 -9.26
N TRP A 171 4.35 -16.78 -10.18
CA TRP A 171 5.41 -17.14 -11.13
C TRP A 171 5.56 -16.13 -12.28
N LEU A 172 4.51 -15.35 -12.59
CA LEU A 172 4.55 -14.36 -13.67
C LEU A 172 5.06 -12.99 -13.21
N TYR A 173 5.33 -12.81 -11.91
CA TYR A 173 5.77 -11.56 -11.28
C TYR A 173 7.16 -11.67 -10.62
N TYR A 174 7.98 -12.62 -11.07
CA TYR A 174 9.42 -12.68 -10.80
C TYR A 174 10.22 -12.43 -12.08
#